data_AF-A0A7Y2YIF8-F1
#
_entry.id   AF-A0A7Y2YIF8-F1
#
_cell.length_a   1.000
_cell.length_b   1.000
_cell.length_c   1.000
_cell.angle_alpha   90.00
_cell.angle_beta   90.00
_cell.angle_gamma   90.00
#
_symmetry.space_group_name_H-M   'P 1'
#
loop_
_entity.id
_entity.type
_entity.pdbx_description
1 polymer ?
#
loop_
_entity_poly.entity_id
_entity_poly.type
_entity_poly.pdbx_seq_one_letter_code
_entity_poly.pdbx_strand_id
1 'polypeptide(L)'
;MTAETGEFPEERLKPETLFERLSEGLCLVTANNRLSRILHGQYVQWRTRRGDRQWPRPDILAWDDWIDRLWDSGALENDDRGGAVPGAHQLRALW
;
A
#
# COMPACT_ATOMS: atom_id res chain seq x y z
N MET A 1 6.95 -10.31 -25.86
CA MET A 1 5.88 -9.99 -24.89
C MET A 1 6.00 -8.52 -24.59
N THR A 2 5.35 -7.71 -25.43
CA THR A 2 5.39 -6.24 -25.37
C THR A 2 4.65 -5.80 -24.12
N ALA A 3 5.37 -5.24 -23.15
CA ALA A 3 4.73 -4.55 -22.04
C ALA A 3 3.99 -3.36 -22.65
N GLU A 4 2.67 -3.46 -22.69
CA GLU A 4 1.77 -2.39 -23.07
C GLU A 4 2.07 -1.27 -22.09
N THR A 5 2.66 -0.18 -22.59
CA THR A 5 2.93 1.04 -21.82
C THR A 5 1.60 1.45 -21.22
N GLY A 6 1.40 1.13 -19.94
CA GLY A 6 0.20 1.50 -19.21
C GLY A 6 0.06 2.99 -19.32
N GLU A 7 -0.94 3.42 -20.09
CA GLU A 7 -1.34 4.81 -20.20
C GLU A 7 -1.90 5.18 -18.84
N PHE A 8 -1.02 5.60 -17.93
CA PHE A 8 -1.42 6.13 -16.64
C PHE A 8 -2.16 7.41 -16.96
N PRO A 9 -3.48 7.49 -16.73
CA PRO A 9 -4.20 8.72 -17.00
C PRO A 9 -3.54 9.81 -16.15
N GLU A 10 -2.99 10.84 -16.80
CA GLU A 10 -2.46 12.05 -16.13
C GLU A 10 -3.58 12.87 -15.46
N GLU A 11 -4.80 12.30 -15.38
CA GLU A 11 -5.91 12.85 -14.66
C GLU A 11 -5.55 12.92 -13.18
N ARG A 12 -5.35 14.15 -12.70
CA ARG A 12 -5.15 14.43 -11.28
C ARG A 12 -6.36 13.89 -10.51
N LEU A 13 -6.19 12.73 -9.88
CA LEU A 13 -7.19 12.13 -9.02
C LEU A 13 -7.56 13.12 -7.91
N LYS A 14 -8.85 13.42 -7.80
CA LYS A 14 -9.36 14.22 -6.69
C LYS A 14 -9.24 13.41 -5.40
N PRO A 15 -8.94 14.04 -4.26
CA PRO A 15 -8.81 13.34 -2.97
C PRO A 15 -10.05 12.52 -2.59
N GLU A 16 -11.24 12.97 -2.97
CA GLU A 16 -12.50 12.28 -2.68
C GLU A 16 -12.59 10.93 -3.40
N THR A 17 -12.34 10.90 -4.71
CA THR A 17 -12.31 9.67 -5.52
C THR A 17 -11.25 8.69 -5.03
N LEU A 18 -10.10 9.20 -4.58
CA LEU A 18 -9.06 8.40 -3.97
C LEU A 18 -9.55 7.71 -2.69
N PHE A 19 -10.25 8.45 -1.81
CA PHE A 19 -10.76 7.90 -0.56
C PHE A 19 -11.95 6.96 -0.73
N GLU A 20 -12.76 7.17 -1.76
CA GLU A 20 -13.81 6.21 -2.16
C GLU A 20 -13.20 4.86 -2.54
N ARG A 21 -12.24 4.86 -3.47
CA ARG A 21 -11.50 3.64 -3.87
C ARG A 21 -10.80 2.96 -2.70
N LEU A 22 -10.18 3.74 -1.82
CA LEU A 22 -9.54 3.22 -0.62
C LEU A 22 -10.56 2.60 0.36
N SER A 23 -11.77 3.15 0.43
CA SER A 23 -12.86 2.59 1.24
C SER A 23 -13.43 1.28 0.69
N GLU A 24 -13.25 1.03 -0.61
CA GLU A 24 -13.60 -0.23 -1.29
C GLU A 24 -12.55 -1.33 -1.05
N GLY A 25 -11.47 -1.03 -0.32
CA GLY A 25 -10.43 -2.01 0.05
C GLY A 25 -9.20 -2.01 -0.85
N LEU A 26 -9.05 -1.01 -1.74
CA LEU A 26 -7.85 -0.87 -2.56
C LEU A 26 -6.65 -0.39 -1.72
N CYS A 27 -5.46 -0.90 -2.05
CA CYS A 27 -4.21 -0.41 -1.48
C CYS A 27 -3.75 0.86 -2.20
N LEU A 28 -3.44 1.91 -1.43
CA LEU A 28 -2.80 3.12 -1.92
C LEU A 28 -1.31 3.11 -1.60
N VAL A 29 -0.47 3.06 -2.62
CA VAL A 29 0.98 3.22 -2.49
C VAL A 29 1.36 4.66 -2.72
N THR A 30 2.20 5.20 -1.84
CA THR A 30 2.63 6.59 -1.85
C THR A 30 4.14 6.69 -2.00
N ALA A 31 4.64 7.81 -2.54
CA ALA A 31 6.08 7.98 -2.77
C ALA A 31 6.93 7.91 -1.50
N ASN A 32 6.38 8.28 -0.34
CA ASN A 32 7.12 8.23 0.92
C ASN A 32 6.19 8.23 2.15
N ASN A 33 6.80 7.88 3.29
CA ASN A 33 6.19 7.82 4.62
C ASN A 33 5.49 9.11 5.06
N ARG A 34 6.02 10.29 4.67
CA ARG A 34 5.42 11.57 5.04
C ARG A 34 4.05 11.74 4.36
N LEU A 35 3.97 11.42 3.08
CA LEU A 35 2.72 11.50 2.32
C LEU A 35 1.70 10.47 2.83
N SER A 36 2.12 9.24 3.12
CA SER A 36 1.23 8.18 3.66
C SER A 36 0.53 8.66 4.94
N ARG A 37 1.28 9.26 5.88
CA ARG A 37 0.74 9.79 7.14
C ARG A 37 -0.25 10.92 6.93
N ILE A 38 0.05 11.86 6.02
CA ILE A 38 -0.85 12.97 5.70
C ILE A 38 -2.17 12.42 5.14
N LEU A 39 -2.10 11.50 4.18
CA LEU A 39 -3.28 10.90 3.56
C LEU A 39 -4.09 10.05 4.54
N HIS A 40 -3.44 9.35 5.47
CA HIS A 40 -4.11 8.68 6.58
C HIS A 40 -4.96 9.65 7.40
N GLY A 41 -4.40 10.79 7.79
CA GLY A 41 -5.12 11.82 8.55
C GLY A 41 -6.29 12.41 7.77
N GLN A 42 -6.09 12.68 6.48
CA GLN A 42 -7.15 13.21 5.61
C GLN A 42 -8.28 12.21 5.40
N TYR A 43 -7.96 10.93 5.22
CA TYR A 43 -8.96 9.86 5.11
C TYR A 43 -9.79 9.73 6.38
N VAL A 44 -9.16 9.76 7.55
CA VAL A 44 -9.87 9.74 8.85
C VAL A 44 -10.84 10.92 8.95
N GLN A 45 -10.39 12.14 8.63
CA GLN A 45 -11.27 13.31 8.62
C GLN A 45 -12.43 13.15 7.64
N TRP A 46 -12.17 12.59 6.45
CA TRP A 46 -13.20 12.34 5.46
C TRP A 46 -14.25 11.32 5.94
N ARG A 47 -13.84 10.19 6.55
CA ARG A 47 -14.78 9.21 7.16
C ARG A 47 -15.61 9.85 8.29
N THR A 48 -14.96 10.60 9.18
CA THR A 48 -15.65 11.31 10.27
C THR A 48 -16.70 12.30 9.75
N ARG A 49 -16.39 13.07 8.70
CA ARG A 49 -17.34 14.01 8.10
C ARG A 49 -18.54 13.32 7.45
N ARG A 50 -18.40 12.06 7.00
CA ARG A 50 -19.53 11.25 6.50
C ARG A 50 -20.39 10.68 7.63
N GLY A 51 -20.00 10.87 8.90
CA GLY A 51 -20.74 10.38 10.06
C GLY A 51 -20.43 8.93 10.42
N ASP A 52 -19.44 8.32 9.78
CA ASP A 52 -18.99 6.98 10.15
C ASP A 52 -18.44 6.99 11.57
N ARG A 53 -18.79 5.97 12.35
CA ARG A 53 -18.29 5.80 13.72
C ARG A 53 -17.16 4.78 13.81
N GLN A 54 -17.13 3.83 12.89
CA GLN A 54 -16.12 2.79 12.78
C GLN A 54 -15.94 2.44 11.30
N TRP A 55 -14.71 2.12 10.92
CA TRP A 55 -14.36 1.73 9.56
C TRP A 55 -13.13 0.81 9.56
N PRO A 56 -12.97 -0.04 8.54
CA PRO A 56 -11.74 -0.79 8.33
C PRO A 56 -10.54 0.15 8.20
N ARG A 57 -9.40 -0.25 8.76
CA ARG A 57 -8.16 0.51 8.61
C ARG A 57 -7.85 0.66 7.12
N PRO A 58 -7.62 1.88 6.61
CA PRO A 58 -7.26 2.05 5.21
C PRO A 58 -5.87 1.47 4.95
N ASP A 59 -5.69 0.86 3.78
CA ASP A 59 -4.42 0.30 3.33
C ASP A 59 -3.62 1.38 2.57
N ILE A 60 -2.92 2.24 3.31
CA ILE A 60 -2.05 3.29 2.75
C ILE A 60 -0.62 3.00 3.16
N LEU A 61 0.26 2.77 2.20
CA LEU A 61 1.66 2.43 2.43
C LEU A 61 2.60 3.38 1.72
N ALA A 62 3.80 3.58 2.28
CA ALA A 62 4.90 4.13 1.51
C ALA A 62 5.41 3.06 0.52
N TRP A 63 6.09 3.50 -0.53
CA TRP A 63 6.70 2.63 -1.52
C TRP A 63 7.58 1.55 -0.87
N ASP A 64 8.47 1.95 0.02
CA ASP A 64 9.39 1.03 0.71
C ASP A 64 8.62 -0.02 1.54
N ASP A 65 7.62 0.42 2.32
CA ASP A 65 6.79 -0.48 3.12
C ASP A 65 5.96 -1.44 2.25
N TRP A 66 5.51 -0.99 1.07
CA TRP A 66 4.78 -1.82 0.12
C TRP A 66 5.68 -2.89 -0.53
N ILE A 67 6.91 -2.53 -0.87
CA ILE A 67 7.91 -3.46 -1.39
C ILE A 67 8.27 -4.50 -0.34
N ASP A 68 8.52 -4.09 0.90
CA ASP A 68 8.79 -5.02 2.01
C ASP A 68 7.62 -6.00 2.19
N ARG A 69 6.38 -5.49 2.21
CA ARG A 69 5.17 -6.33 2.28
C ARG A 69 5.05 -7.30 1.11
N LEU A 70 5.38 -6.86 -0.10
CA LEU A 70 5.35 -7.70 -1.31
C LEU A 70 6.37 -8.84 -1.20
N TRP A 71 7.59 -8.54 -0.74
CA TRP A 71 8.62 -9.56 -0.54
C TRP A 71 8.25 -10.55 0.55
N ASP A 72 7.73 -10.07 1.69
CA ASP A 72 7.23 -10.93 2.76
C ASP A 72 6.11 -11.85 2.23
N SER A 73 5.18 -11.32 1.42
CA SER A 73 4.09 -12.11 0.85
C SER A 73 4.62 -13.18 -0.12
N GLY A 74 5.59 -12.83 -0.97
CA GLY A 74 6.21 -13.77 -1.91
C GLY A 74 7.08 -14.82 -1.22
N ALA A 75 7.76 -14.48 -0.12
CA ALA A 75 8.55 -15.43 0.65
C ALA A 75 7.67 -16.50 1.31
N LEU A 76 6.48 -16.12 1.78
CA LEU A 76 5.51 -17.05 2.36
C LEU A 76 4.87 -17.99 1.31
N GLU A 77 4.76 -17.56 0.05
CA GLU A 77 4.17 -18.36 -1.04
C GLU A 77 5.18 -19.31 -1.71
N ASN A 78 6.49 -19.05 -1.58
CA ASN A 78 7.56 -19.78 -2.28
C ASN A 78 8.31 -20.84 -1.43
N ASP A 79 7.72 -21.31 -0.33
CA ASP A 79 8.32 -22.32 0.57
C ASP A 79 8.84 -23.58 -0.19
N ASP A 80 8.22 -23.93 -1.33
CA ASP A 80 8.57 -25.13 -2.11
C ASP A 80 9.53 -24.91 -3.30
N ARG A 81 9.93 -23.67 -3.62
CA ARG A 81 10.78 -23.39 -4.83
C ARG A 81 12.14 -22.78 -4.51
N GLY A 82 12.83 -23.27 -3.48
CA GLY A 82 14.29 -23.21 -3.36
C GLY A 82 14.96 -21.82 -3.34
N GLY A 83 14.18 -20.74 -3.23
CA GLY A 83 14.66 -19.36 -3.29
C GLY A 83 13.90 -18.48 -2.31
N ALA A 84 13.98 -18.82 -1.02
CA ALA A 84 13.43 -17.95 0.03
C ALA A 84 14.27 -16.66 0.11
N VAL A 85 13.64 -15.52 -0.15
CA VAL A 85 14.23 -14.20 0.11
C VAL A 85 14.20 -13.98 1.62
N PRO A 86 15.35 -13.80 2.30
CA PRO A 86 15.36 -13.60 3.74
C PRO A 86 14.64 -12.29 4.10
N GLY A 87 13.61 -12.37 4.94
CA GLY A 87 12.91 -11.19 5.42
C GLY A 87 13.79 -10.29 6.29
N ALA A 88 13.37 -9.05 6.54
CA ALA A 88 14.16 -8.06 7.30
C ALA A 88 14.55 -8.50 8.73
N HIS A 89 13.78 -9.42 9.34
CA HIS A 89 14.13 -10.04 10.62
C HIS A 89 15.24 -11.09 10.49
N GLN A 90 15.20 -11.91 9.43
CA GLN A 90 16.22 -12.94 9.16
C GLN A 90 17.57 -12.32 8.79
N LEU A 91 17.58 -11.24 8.00
CA LEU A 91 18.82 -10.51 7.69
C LEU A 91 19.50 -9.93 8.93
N ARG A 92 18.73 -9.50 9.94
CA ARG A 92 19.28 -9.02 11.22
C ARG A 92 19.84 -10.13 12.11
N ALA A 93 19.49 -11.39 11.88
CA ALA A 93 20.06 -12.53 12.62
C ALA A 93 21.34 -13.08 11.96
N LEU A 94 21.67 -12.61 10.75
CA LEU A 94 22.87 -12.99 10.00
C LEU A 94 24.08 -12.07 10.26
N TRP A 95 23.89 -11.02 11.07
CA TRP A 95 24.89 -10.03 11.50
C TRP A 95 24.76 -9.78 13.00
#